data_AF-A0A818VSG2-F1
#
_entry.id   AF-A0A818VSG2-F1
#
_cell.length_a   1.000
_cell.length_b   1.000
_cell.length_c   1.000
_cell.angle_alpha   90.00
_cell.angle_beta   90.00
_cell.angle_gamma   90.00
#
_symmetry.space_group_name_H-M   'P 1'
#
loop_
_entity.id
_entity.type
_entity.pdbx_description
1 polymer ?
#
loop_
_entity_poly.entity_id
_entity_poly.type
_entity_poly.pdbx_seq_one_letter_code
_entity_poly.pdbx_strand_id
1 'polypeptide(L)'
;MKRGLQLTPFDRELNSPSRVLPLIHRQWMQPSVKGVFPGTNASTVQSLVQNRLVLKLVRDLLTIVETALLKVYLIDHNNTLANALLRNQDNCCLPTEVEKELMKHHRRQELVSFYEKQNRHSEALEVIKNTDSLSTRQNILNYLSKLDNNQLPLIFKYIKPMIKSALEETKNENILHDNARCKSLWKNVKQC
;
A
#
# COMPACT_ATOMS: atom_id res chain seq x y z
N MET A 1 5.49 0.09 56.54
CA MET A 1 6.52 0.57 55.60
C MET A 1 6.38 -0.17 54.27
N LYS A 2 5.57 0.36 53.32
CA LYS A 2 5.49 -0.16 51.94
C LYS A 2 6.45 0.66 51.09
N ARG A 3 7.56 0.05 50.63
CA ARG A 3 8.43 0.66 49.63
C ARG A 3 7.73 0.56 48.28
N GLY A 4 7.37 1.70 47.70
CA GLY A 4 6.75 1.78 46.38
C GLY A 4 7.73 1.34 45.29
N LEU A 5 7.26 0.53 44.34
CA LEU A 5 7.98 0.26 43.11
C LEU A 5 8.06 1.56 42.30
N GLN A 6 9.26 2.09 42.09
CA GLN A 6 9.47 3.10 41.06
C GLN A 6 9.52 2.41 39.70
N LEU A 7 8.57 2.78 38.85
CA LEU A 7 8.53 2.38 37.45
C LEU A 7 9.67 3.06 36.67
N THR A 8 10.31 2.29 35.79
CA THR A 8 11.39 2.80 34.94
C THR A 8 10.82 3.76 33.87
N PRO A 9 11.65 4.60 33.22
CA PRO A 9 11.19 5.49 32.15
C PRO A 9 10.46 4.75 31.00
N PHE A 10 10.79 3.48 30.78
CA PHE A 10 10.20 2.61 29.77
C PHE A 10 8.74 2.23 30.07
N ASP A 11 8.41 2.06 31.35
CA ASP A 11 7.07 1.66 31.80
C ASP A 11 6.03 2.79 31.63
N ARG A 12 6.49 4.03 31.46
CA ARG A 12 5.61 5.18 31.16
C ARG A 12 5.18 5.23 29.68
N GLU A 13 5.90 4.58 28.77
CA GLU A 13 5.60 4.60 27.33
C GLU A 13 4.55 3.58 26.88
N LEU A 14 4.20 2.61 27.73
CA LEU A 14 3.21 1.56 27.44
C LEU A 14 1.75 1.97 27.73
N ASN A 15 1.52 3.13 28.36
CA ASN A 15 0.19 3.57 28.79
C ASN A 15 -0.59 4.41 27.75
N SER A 16 -0.16 4.42 26.48
CA SER A 16 -0.90 5.05 25.40
C SER A 16 -1.18 4.06 24.26
N PRO A 17 -2.45 3.61 24.08
CA PRO A 17 -2.80 2.60 23.07
C PRO A 17 -2.45 3.00 21.63
N SER A 18 -2.31 4.30 21.37
CA SER A 18 -2.01 4.85 20.04
C SER A 18 -0.55 4.70 19.59
N ARG A 19 0.36 4.22 20.45
CA ARG A 19 1.80 4.10 20.15
C ARG A 19 2.36 2.67 20.18
N VAL A 20 1.58 1.69 20.63
CA VAL A 20 2.03 0.29 20.76
C VAL A 20 2.02 -0.44 19.40
N LEU A 21 1.04 -0.15 18.54
CA LEU A 21 0.89 -0.76 17.21
C LEU A 21 2.06 -0.47 16.26
N PRO A 22 2.56 0.78 16.13
CA PRO A 22 3.71 1.06 15.27
C PRO A 22 5.03 0.47 15.80
N LEU A 23 5.18 0.29 17.11
CA LEU A 23 6.39 -0.30 17.72
C LEU A 23 6.46 -1.82 17.51
N ILE A 24 5.33 -2.52 17.53
CA ILE A 24 5.25 -3.94 17.17
C ILE A 24 5.54 -4.13 15.67
N HIS A 25 5.12 -3.19 14.82
CA HIS A 25 5.35 -3.25 13.37
C HIS A 25 6.82 -2.93 12.98
N ARG A 26 7.47 -1.94 13.63
CA ARG A 26 8.79 -1.44 13.20
C ARG A 26 9.99 -2.18 13.83
N GLN A 27 9.86 -2.72 15.05
CA GLN A 27 10.99 -3.30 15.79
C GLN A 27 11.32 -4.75 15.38
N TRP A 28 10.38 -5.50 14.78
CA TRP A 28 10.53 -6.95 14.57
C TRP A 28 10.76 -7.37 13.11
N MET A 29 10.82 -6.40 12.18
CA MET A 29 11.19 -6.63 10.76
C MET A 29 12.69 -6.48 10.47
N GLN A 30 13.56 -6.52 11.49
CA GLN A 30 15.01 -6.61 11.31
C GLN A 30 15.48 -8.05 11.55
N PRO A 31 15.91 -8.81 10.51
CA PRO A 31 16.60 -10.06 10.73
C PRO A 31 18.05 -9.74 11.12
N SER A 32 18.30 -9.60 12.42
CA SER A 32 19.66 -9.74 12.95
C SER A 32 19.65 -10.73 14.11
N VAL A 33 19.43 -12.00 13.77
CA VAL A 33 19.90 -13.10 14.61
C VAL A 33 21.22 -13.58 14.01
N LYS A 34 22.26 -12.72 14.07
CA LYS A 34 23.63 -13.21 14.04
C LYS A 34 24.01 -13.53 15.49
N GLY A 35 23.95 -14.81 15.82
CA GLY A 35 24.40 -15.34 17.11
C GLY A 35 23.29 -16.04 17.88
N VAL A 36 23.16 -17.35 17.69
CA VAL A 36 22.58 -18.21 18.74
C VAL A 36 23.54 -18.12 19.92
N PHE A 37 23.12 -17.44 20.99
CA PHE A 37 23.90 -17.38 22.23
C PHE A 37 24.05 -18.80 22.81
N PRO A 38 25.26 -19.22 23.22
CA PRO A 38 25.44 -20.51 23.88
C PRO A 38 24.84 -20.40 25.29
N GLY A 39 23.64 -20.97 25.49
CA GLY A 39 22.95 -20.95 26.79
C GLY A 39 21.42 -20.94 26.75
N THR A 40 20.79 -20.94 25.58
CA THR A 40 19.32 -20.95 25.48
C THR A 40 18.75 -22.30 25.93
N ASN A 41 18.18 -22.33 27.14
CA ASN A 41 17.46 -23.48 27.68
C ASN A 41 16.09 -23.64 27.01
N ALA A 42 15.62 -24.90 26.90
CA ALA A 42 14.38 -25.27 26.21
C ALA A 42 13.14 -24.47 26.70
N SER A 43 13.09 -24.12 27.98
CA SER A 43 12.02 -23.32 28.58
C SER A 43 11.94 -21.89 28.01
N THR A 44 13.08 -21.28 27.64
CA THR A 44 13.11 -19.95 27.01
C THR A 44 12.66 -20.00 25.56
N VAL A 45 13.03 -21.07 24.82
CA VAL A 45 12.52 -21.28 23.46
C VAL A 45 11.01 -21.52 23.47
N GLN A 46 10.52 -22.31 24.44
CA GLN A 46 9.09 -22.62 24.57
C GLN A 46 8.25 -21.38 24.94
N SER A 47 8.74 -20.49 25.80
CA SER A 47 8.05 -19.23 26.13
C SER A 47 8.00 -18.26 24.94
N LEU A 48 9.08 -18.18 24.14
CA LEU A 48 9.12 -17.39 22.91
C LEU A 48 8.14 -17.92 21.85
N VAL A 49 8.07 -19.24 21.68
CA VAL A 49 7.10 -19.89 20.78
C VAL A 49 5.67 -19.63 21.25
N GLN A 50 5.39 -19.78 22.55
CA GLN A 50 4.07 -19.53 23.11
C GLN A 50 3.64 -18.07 22.89
N ASN A 51 4.53 -17.11 23.15
CA ASN A 51 4.26 -15.70 22.90
C ASN A 51 3.94 -15.44 21.42
N ARG A 52 4.68 -16.08 20.49
CA ARG A 52 4.42 -15.97 19.05
C ARG A 52 3.04 -16.51 18.67
N LEU A 53 2.61 -17.63 19.26
CA LEU A 53 1.30 -18.21 18.99
C LEU A 53 0.15 -17.32 19.49
N VAL A 54 0.28 -16.77 20.70
CA VAL A 54 -0.71 -15.85 21.28
C VAL A 54 -0.82 -14.59 20.42
N LEU A 55 0.30 -14.01 20.00
CA LEU A 55 0.29 -12.82 19.13
C LEU A 55 -0.37 -13.10 17.78
N LYS A 56 -0.12 -14.27 17.20
CA LYS A 56 -0.79 -14.68 15.95
C LYS A 56 -2.30 -14.78 16.16
N LEU A 57 -2.74 -15.43 17.23
CA LEU A 57 -4.17 -15.56 17.55
C LEU A 57 -4.85 -14.20 17.73
N VAL A 58 -4.22 -13.26 18.44
CA VAL A 58 -4.75 -11.91 18.63
C VAL A 58 -4.88 -11.18 17.29
N ARG A 59 -3.90 -11.33 16.40
CA ARG A 59 -3.95 -10.72 15.06
C ARG A 59 -5.04 -11.34 14.19
N ASP A 60 -5.22 -12.66 14.25
CA ASP A 60 -6.26 -13.37 13.51
C ASP A 60 -7.66 -12.93 13.99
N LEU A 61 -7.85 -12.79 15.31
CA LEU A 61 -9.08 -12.26 15.89
C LEU A 61 -9.33 -10.81 15.47
N LEU A 62 -8.31 -9.95 15.52
CA LEU A 62 -8.44 -8.55 15.09
C LEU A 62 -8.81 -8.46 13.60
N THR A 63 -8.22 -9.31 12.77
CA THR A 63 -8.55 -9.43 11.34
C THR A 63 -10.02 -9.74 11.12
N ILE A 64 -10.56 -10.72 11.88
CA ILE A 64 -11.98 -11.10 11.80
C ILE A 64 -12.87 -9.93 12.22
N VAL A 65 -12.57 -9.30 13.36
CA VAL A 65 -13.37 -8.19 13.91
C VAL A 65 -13.40 -7.00 12.97
N GLU A 66 -12.23 -6.54 12.51
CA GLU A 66 -12.17 -5.36 11.63
C GLU A 66 -12.80 -5.62 10.26
N THR A 67 -12.64 -6.82 9.71
CA THR A 67 -13.31 -7.20 8.45
C THR A 67 -14.82 -7.25 8.61
N ALA A 68 -15.33 -7.76 9.73
CA ALA A 68 -16.76 -7.76 10.03
C ALA A 68 -17.32 -6.33 10.19
N LEU A 69 -16.60 -5.46 10.92
CA LEU A 69 -16.99 -4.05 11.08
C LEU A 69 -17.04 -3.32 9.73
N LEU A 70 -16.04 -3.52 8.87
CA LEU A 70 -16.05 -2.92 7.53
C LEU A 70 -17.28 -3.34 6.73
N LYS A 71 -17.62 -4.63 6.74
CA LYS A 71 -18.82 -5.14 6.05
C LYS A 71 -20.09 -4.47 6.55
N VAL A 72 -20.28 -4.41 7.87
CA VAL A 72 -21.45 -3.76 8.48
C VAL A 72 -21.50 -2.27 8.10
N TYR A 73 -20.38 -1.55 8.18
CA TYR A 73 -20.35 -0.13 7.80
C TYR A 73 -20.65 0.13 6.33
N LEU A 74 -20.26 -0.78 5.44
CA LEU A 74 -20.61 -0.68 4.02
C LEU A 74 -22.09 -1.03 3.78
N ILE A 75 -22.63 -2.04 4.47
CA ILE A 75 -24.06 -2.42 4.39
C ILE A 75 -24.97 -1.30 4.89
N ASP A 76 -24.65 -0.69 6.03
CA ASP A 76 -25.44 0.39 6.64
C ASP A 76 -25.19 1.77 5.98
N HIS A 77 -24.46 1.81 4.85
CA HIS A 77 -24.09 3.02 4.11
C HIS A 77 -23.36 4.09 4.97
N ASN A 78 -22.67 3.69 6.03
CA ASN A 78 -21.90 4.59 6.89
C ASN A 78 -20.49 4.82 6.32
N ASN A 79 -20.43 5.65 5.27
CA ASN A 79 -19.19 5.97 4.55
C ASN A 79 -18.12 6.59 5.44
N THR A 80 -18.52 7.34 6.48
CA THR A 80 -17.57 8.00 7.40
C THR A 80 -16.77 6.99 8.18
N LEU A 81 -17.43 5.99 8.76
CA LEU A 81 -16.77 4.94 9.54
C LEU A 81 -15.99 3.96 8.65
N ALA A 82 -16.57 3.56 7.51
CA ALA A 82 -15.85 2.74 6.53
C ALA A 82 -14.55 3.43 6.08
N ASN A 83 -14.62 4.73 5.78
CA ASN A 83 -13.44 5.51 5.41
C ASN A 83 -12.46 5.71 6.56
N ALA A 84 -12.94 5.87 7.81
CA ALA A 84 -12.05 5.96 8.96
C ALA A 84 -11.25 4.66 9.13
N LEU A 85 -11.91 3.51 8.98
CA LEU A 85 -11.31 2.19 9.11
C LEU A 85 -10.28 1.93 7.98
N LEU A 86 -10.67 2.17 6.71
CA LEU A 86 -9.75 2.07 5.56
C LEU A 86 -8.65 3.13 5.58
N ARG A 87 -8.84 4.22 6.33
CA ARG A 87 -7.82 5.26 6.45
C ARG A 87 -6.66 4.81 7.32
N ASN A 88 -6.91 3.93 8.29
CA ASN A 88 -5.92 3.44 9.22
C ASN A 88 -4.86 2.57 8.52
N GLN A 89 -3.58 2.90 8.69
CA GLN A 89 -2.45 2.17 8.11
C GLN A 89 -2.26 0.80 8.77
N ASP A 90 -2.64 0.68 10.05
CA ASP A 90 -2.50 -0.55 10.84
C ASP A 90 -3.76 -1.44 10.81
N ASN A 91 -4.67 -1.22 9.86
CA ASN A 91 -5.83 -2.11 9.74
C ASN A 91 -5.36 -3.54 9.37
N CYS A 92 -5.93 -4.50 10.06
CA CYS A 92 -5.77 -5.93 9.88
C CYS A 92 -6.86 -6.52 8.99
N CYS A 93 -7.66 -5.71 8.27
CA CYS A 93 -8.72 -6.25 7.43
C CYS A 93 -8.19 -7.28 6.43
N LEU A 94 -8.96 -8.35 6.23
CA LEU A 94 -8.61 -9.39 5.28
C LEU A 94 -8.70 -8.82 3.85
N PRO A 95 -7.58 -8.72 3.11
CA PRO A 95 -7.57 -7.94 1.88
C PRO A 95 -8.50 -8.47 0.78
N THR A 96 -8.70 -9.79 0.72
CA THR A 96 -9.61 -10.44 -0.22
C THR A 96 -11.07 -10.09 0.03
N GLU A 97 -11.46 -9.96 1.30
CA GLU A 97 -12.83 -9.59 1.67
C GLU A 97 -13.08 -8.09 1.49
N VAL A 98 -12.06 -7.26 1.77
CA VAL A 98 -12.11 -5.81 1.52
C VAL A 98 -12.33 -5.53 0.03
N GLU A 99 -11.56 -6.20 -0.83
CA GLU A 99 -11.70 -6.08 -2.29
C GLU A 99 -13.11 -6.47 -2.74
N LYS A 100 -13.60 -7.63 -2.29
CA LYS A 100 -14.94 -8.11 -2.63
C LYS A 100 -16.04 -7.15 -2.21
N GLU A 101 -15.99 -6.65 -0.98
CA GLU A 101 -17.02 -5.76 -0.46
C GLU A 101 -16.94 -4.37 -1.12
N LEU A 102 -15.75 -3.79 -1.29
CA LEU A 102 -15.61 -2.49 -1.97
C LEU A 102 -16.05 -2.55 -3.44
N MET A 103 -15.74 -3.64 -4.15
CA MET A 103 -16.21 -3.86 -5.52
C MET A 103 -17.73 -4.00 -5.60
N LYS A 104 -18.34 -4.72 -4.64
CA LYS A 104 -19.81 -4.88 -4.54
C LYS A 104 -20.52 -3.55 -4.32
N HIS A 105 -19.95 -2.65 -3.52
CA HIS A 105 -20.49 -1.30 -3.28
C HIS A 105 -20.02 -0.25 -4.29
N HIS A 106 -19.33 -0.66 -5.37
CA HIS A 106 -18.78 0.22 -6.42
C HIS A 106 -17.81 1.31 -5.92
N ARG A 107 -17.16 1.07 -4.78
CA ARG A 107 -16.23 2.00 -4.10
C ARG A 107 -14.78 1.80 -4.55
N ARG A 108 -14.54 2.02 -5.85
CA ARG A 108 -13.23 1.76 -6.47
C ARG A 108 -12.13 2.72 -6.00
N GLN A 109 -12.46 3.98 -5.73
CA GLN A 109 -11.46 4.97 -5.29
C GLN A 109 -10.88 4.61 -3.91
N GLU A 110 -11.74 4.10 -3.04
CA GLU A 110 -11.37 3.62 -1.71
C GLU A 110 -10.56 2.33 -1.79
N LEU A 111 -10.87 1.45 -2.75
CA LEU A 111 -10.07 0.26 -3.03
C LEU A 111 -8.66 0.61 -3.49
N VAL A 112 -8.52 1.59 -4.39
CA VAL A 112 -7.21 2.12 -4.82
C VAL A 112 -6.43 2.67 -3.62
N SER A 113 -7.08 3.45 -2.76
CA SER A 113 -6.46 4.01 -1.56
C SER A 113 -6.05 2.93 -0.55
N PHE A 114 -6.81 1.85 -0.46
CA PHE A 114 -6.50 0.70 0.39
C PHE A 114 -5.26 -0.05 -0.12
N TYR A 115 -5.18 -0.31 -1.42
CA TYR A 115 -4.02 -0.94 -2.03
C TYR A 115 -2.75 -0.10 -1.96
N GLU A 116 -2.87 1.23 -2.09
CA GLU A 116 -1.77 2.16 -1.89
C GLU A 116 -1.13 1.98 -0.50
N LYS A 117 -1.95 1.86 0.55
CA LYS A 117 -1.47 1.69 1.93
C LYS A 117 -0.86 0.33 2.21
N GLN A 118 -1.34 -0.70 1.52
CA GLN A 118 -0.77 -2.04 1.62
C GLN A 118 0.48 -2.24 0.75
N ASN A 119 0.97 -1.19 0.07
CA ASN A 119 2.04 -1.27 -0.93
C ASN A 119 1.72 -2.22 -2.11
N ARG A 120 0.45 -2.49 -2.36
CA ARG A 120 -0.05 -3.36 -3.45
C ARG A 120 -0.31 -2.54 -4.71
N HIS A 121 0.71 -1.81 -5.15
CA HIS A 121 0.57 -0.81 -6.22
C HIS A 121 0.18 -1.39 -7.58
N SER A 122 0.58 -2.64 -7.89
CA SER A 122 0.19 -3.31 -9.13
C SER A 122 -1.32 -3.47 -9.24
N GLU A 123 -1.95 -3.86 -8.14
CA GLU A 123 -3.40 -4.13 -8.08
C GLU A 123 -4.18 -2.81 -8.08
N ALA A 124 -3.66 -1.78 -7.40
CA ALA A 124 -4.20 -0.42 -7.50
C ALA A 124 -4.23 0.08 -8.95
N LEU A 125 -3.13 -0.10 -9.68
CA LEU A 125 -3.03 0.32 -11.08
C LEU A 125 -3.94 -0.49 -12.01
N GLU A 126 -4.16 -1.79 -11.72
CA GLU A 126 -5.13 -2.60 -12.45
C GLU A 126 -6.57 -2.13 -12.22
N VAL A 127 -6.94 -1.80 -10.99
CA VAL A 127 -8.26 -1.22 -10.69
C VAL A 127 -8.47 0.10 -11.44
N ILE A 128 -7.46 0.98 -11.46
CA ILE A 128 -7.53 2.24 -12.20
C ILE A 128 -7.68 1.97 -13.71
N LYS A 129 -6.87 1.05 -14.27
CA LYS A 129 -6.87 0.72 -15.69
C LYS A 129 -8.21 0.14 -16.16
N ASN A 130 -8.86 -0.67 -15.33
CA ASN A 130 -10.15 -1.29 -15.63
C ASN A 130 -11.34 -0.33 -15.42
N THR A 131 -11.07 0.95 -15.15
CA THR A 131 -12.12 1.97 -15.10
C THR A 131 -12.30 2.51 -16.52
N ASP A 132 -13.50 2.39 -17.09
CA ASP A 132 -13.85 2.85 -18.45
C ASP A 132 -14.02 4.39 -18.53
N SER A 133 -13.09 5.14 -17.93
CA SER A 133 -13.11 6.60 -17.96
C SER A 133 -12.19 7.15 -19.04
N LEU A 134 -12.59 8.21 -19.72
CA LEU A 134 -11.70 8.97 -20.64
C LEU A 134 -10.42 9.46 -19.92
N SER A 135 -10.48 9.57 -18.60
CA SER A 135 -9.42 10.05 -17.72
C SER A 135 -8.47 8.95 -17.23
N THR A 136 -8.63 7.68 -17.66
CA THR A 136 -7.83 6.55 -17.14
C THR A 136 -6.33 6.76 -17.33
N ARG A 137 -5.92 7.33 -18.47
CA ARG A 137 -4.52 7.69 -18.74
C ARG A 137 -3.99 8.71 -17.73
N GLN A 138 -4.77 9.75 -17.45
CA GLN A 138 -4.43 10.80 -16.49
C GLN A 138 -4.36 10.26 -15.06
N ASN A 139 -5.30 9.40 -14.69
CA ASN A 139 -5.39 8.80 -13.35
C ASN A 139 -4.21 7.87 -13.07
N ILE A 140 -3.79 7.07 -14.06
CA ILE A 140 -2.58 6.26 -13.96
C ILE A 140 -1.35 7.16 -13.76
N LEU A 141 -1.19 8.21 -14.55
CA LEU A 141 -0.05 9.13 -14.40
C LEU A 141 -0.05 9.82 -13.02
N ASN A 142 -1.21 10.27 -12.54
CA ASN A 142 -1.37 10.86 -11.21
C ASN A 142 -1.08 9.88 -10.07
N TYR A 143 -1.33 8.59 -10.28
CA TYR A 143 -0.97 7.56 -9.31
C TYR A 143 0.53 7.28 -9.34
N LEU A 144 1.11 7.12 -10.54
CA LEU A 144 2.52 6.84 -10.72
C LEU A 144 3.42 7.98 -10.20
N SER A 145 2.98 9.24 -10.30
CA SER A 145 3.74 10.39 -9.80
C SER A 145 3.86 10.44 -8.27
N LYS A 146 3.02 9.71 -7.54
CA LYS A 146 3.06 9.61 -6.07
C LYS A 146 3.94 8.46 -5.57
N LEU A 147 4.35 7.56 -6.46
CA LEU A 147 5.13 6.37 -6.07
C LEU A 147 6.57 6.73 -5.74
N ASP A 148 7.11 6.07 -4.73
CA ASP A 148 8.51 6.19 -4.34
C ASP A 148 9.45 5.47 -5.32
N ASN A 149 10.73 5.85 -5.29
CA ASN A 149 11.79 5.28 -6.15
C ASN A 149 11.94 3.75 -6.04
N ASN A 150 11.45 3.14 -4.96
CA ASN A 150 11.47 1.68 -4.77
C ASN A 150 10.57 0.96 -5.79
N GLN A 151 9.61 1.65 -6.39
CA GLN A 151 8.66 1.11 -7.37
C GLN A 151 9.00 1.50 -8.82
N LEU A 152 10.22 1.98 -9.08
CA LEU A 152 10.68 2.31 -10.44
C LEU A 152 10.45 1.21 -11.49
N PRO A 153 10.65 -0.09 -11.19
CA PRO A 153 10.33 -1.16 -12.15
C PRO A 153 8.85 -1.16 -12.56
N LEU A 154 7.96 -0.90 -11.61
CA LEU A 154 6.52 -0.80 -11.84
C LEU A 154 6.20 0.45 -12.66
N ILE A 155 6.78 1.60 -12.30
CA ILE A 155 6.60 2.86 -13.03
C ILE A 155 6.98 2.68 -14.51
N PHE A 156 8.16 2.12 -14.81
CA PHE A 156 8.58 1.87 -16.19
C PHE A 156 7.70 0.84 -16.92
N LYS A 157 7.16 -0.16 -16.21
CA LYS A 157 6.25 -1.15 -16.80
C LYS A 157 4.98 -0.48 -17.36
N TYR A 158 4.43 0.52 -16.67
CA TYR A 158 3.20 1.20 -17.11
C TYR A 158 3.48 2.39 -18.05
N ILE A 159 4.58 3.13 -17.89
CA ILE A 159 4.92 4.26 -18.76
C ILE A 159 5.31 3.80 -20.18
N LYS A 160 6.10 2.73 -20.32
CA LYS A 160 6.54 2.23 -21.64
C LYS A 160 5.42 2.02 -22.66
N PRO A 161 4.34 1.26 -22.35
CA PRO A 161 3.24 1.09 -23.29
C PRO A 161 2.49 2.40 -23.56
N MET A 162 2.36 3.29 -22.58
CA MET A 162 1.68 4.59 -22.78
C MET A 162 2.43 5.48 -23.78
N ILE A 163 3.76 5.57 -23.67
CA ILE A 163 4.60 6.32 -24.61
C ILE A 163 4.53 5.67 -26.00
N LYS A 164 4.60 4.34 -26.07
CA LYS A 164 4.50 3.62 -27.35
C LYS A 164 3.17 3.91 -28.05
N SER A 165 2.04 3.82 -27.35
CA SER A 165 0.72 4.12 -27.93
C SER A 165 0.63 5.56 -28.41
N ALA A 166 1.09 6.54 -27.62
CA ALA A 166 1.10 7.95 -28.03
C ALA A 166 1.98 8.21 -29.27
N LEU A 167 3.11 7.51 -29.38
CA LEU A 167 4.01 7.61 -30.53
C LEU A 167 3.42 6.97 -31.81
N GLU A 168 2.61 5.92 -31.67
CA GLU A 168 1.91 5.30 -32.82
C GLU A 168 0.65 6.08 -33.22
N GLU A 169 -0.07 6.67 -32.27
CA GLU A 169 -1.19 7.61 -32.54
C GLU A 169 -0.70 8.79 -33.41
N THR A 170 0.45 9.38 -33.07
CA THR A 170 1.08 10.46 -33.85
C THR A 170 1.65 10.06 -35.20
N LYS A 171 1.85 8.76 -35.47
CA LYS A 171 2.25 8.25 -36.80
C LYS A 171 1.06 7.98 -37.70
N ASN A 172 -0.06 7.55 -37.13
CA ASN A 172 -1.30 7.26 -37.86
C ASN A 172 -2.10 8.53 -38.15
N GLU A 173 -2.01 9.53 -37.28
CA GLU A 173 -2.31 10.90 -37.63
C GLU A 173 -1.23 11.39 -38.61
N ASN A 174 -1.55 11.33 -39.91
CA ASN A 174 -0.95 12.16 -40.95
C ASN A 174 -1.24 13.67 -40.71
N ILE A 175 -1.05 14.13 -39.48
CA ILE A 175 -0.95 15.54 -39.08
C ILE A 175 0.55 15.86 -38.89
N LEU A 176 1.41 15.31 -39.75
CA LEU A 176 2.38 16.18 -40.40
C LEU A 176 1.63 16.84 -41.56
N HIS A 177 0.77 17.80 -41.22
CA HIS A 177 0.39 18.82 -42.17
C HIS A 177 1.70 19.49 -42.57
N ASP A 178 2.25 19.07 -43.70
CA ASP A 178 3.11 19.75 -44.66
C ASP A 178 3.85 21.02 -44.18
N ASN A 179 4.44 21.01 -42.99
CA ASN A 179 5.17 22.16 -42.50
C ASN A 179 6.60 22.01 -42.95
N ALA A 180 6.87 22.54 -44.15
CA ALA A 180 8.20 22.74 -44.72
C ALA A 180 9.23 23.31 -43.71
N ARG A 181 8.74 23.95 -42.63
CA ARG A 181 9.52 24.48 -41.51
C ARG A 181 10.12 23.43 -40.57
N CYS A 182 9.51 22.25 -40.39
CA CYS A 182 10.07 21.18 -39.55
C CYS A 182 11.12 20.34 -40.30
N LYS A 183 10.98 20.22 -41.63
CA LYS A 183 11.94 19.51 -42.48
C LYS A 183 13.28 20.26 -42.62
N SER A 184 13.26 21.60 -42.62
CA SER A 184 14.48 22.42 -42.68
C SER A 184 15.27 22.38 -41.36
N LEU A 185 14.59 22.32 -40.22
CA LEU A 185 15.24 22.20 -38.91
C LEU A 185 16.00 20.86 -38.76
N TRP A 186 15.46 19.75 -39.27
CA TRP A 186 16.15 18.46 -39.27
C TRP A 186 17.32 18.36 -40.26
N LYS A 187 17.33 19.17 -41.33
CA LYS A 187 18.46 19.23 -42.29
C LYS A 187 19.70 19.88 -41.66
N ASN A 188 19.51 20.89 -40.83
CA ASN A 188 20.60 21.62 -40.18
C ASN A 188 21.25 20.84 -39.03
N VAL A 189 20.49 19.95 -38.36
CA VAL A 189 21.03 19.11 -37.28
C VAL A 189 21.92 17.97 -37.82
N LYS A 190 21.79 17.60 -39.10
CA LYS A 190 22.67 16.60 -39.75
C LYS A 190 23.96 17.19 -40.35
N GLN A 191 24.14 18.50 -40.30
CA GLN A 191 25.32 19.20 -40.81
C GLN A 191 26.25 19.73 -39.69
N CYS A 192 25.96 19.40 -38.43
CA CYS A 192 26.89 19.55 -37.31
C CYS A 192 27.46 18.19 -36.91
#